data_AF-A0A432IAF7-F1
#
_entry.id   AF-A0A432IAF7-F1
#
_cell.length_a   1.000
_cell.length_b   1.000
_cell.length_c   1.000
_cell.angle_alpha   90.00
_cell.angle_beta   90.00
_cell.angle_gamma   90.00
#
_symmetry.space_group_name_H-M   'P 1'
#
loop_
_entity.id
_entity.type
_entity.pdbx_description
1 polymer ?
#
loop_
_entity_poly.entity_id
_entity_poly.type
_entity_poly.pdbx_seq_one_letter_code
_entity_poly.pdbx_strand_id
1 'polypeptide(L)'
;MIYLKQHPAEILILFYLIITFTYSFMEKVFDWKNTVNYYREHFKDTFLKNAIPLLLVIVIIMEMISVYFCVTGIYSLTFENKNRPALYGLFFVAFTLIGLMLGQRIAKDYAGAMNITVYFILSIIGILLLQ
;
A
#
# COMPACT_ATOMS: atom_id res chain seq x y z
N MET A 1 -1.21 -22.16 -12.09
CA MET A 1 0.07 -22.70 -11.57
C MET A 1 1.13 -22.88 -12.66
N ILE A 2 0.77 -22.81 -13.95
CA ILE A 2 1.63 -23.17 -15.09
C ILE A 2 2.91 -22.33 -15.13
N TYR A 3 2.81 -21.04 -14.78
CA TYR A 3 3.92 -20.08 -14.87
C TYR A 3 4.49 -19.66 -13.51
N LEU A 4 4.05 -20.29 -12.42
CA LEU A 4 4.48 -19.92 -11.06
C LEU A 4 6.01 -19.88 -10.91
N LYS A 5 6.71 -20.84 -11.53
CA LYS A 5 8.17 -20.94 -11.47
C LYS A 5 8.91 -19.82 -12.20
N GLN A 6 8.22 -19.06 -13.06
CA GLN A 6 8.83 -17.96 -13.83
C GLN A 6 8.86 -16.66 -13.04
N HIS A 7 7.90 -16.45 -12.13
CA HIS A 7 7.74 -15.21 -11.35
C HIS A 7 7.67 -15.45 -9.82
N PRO A 8 8.56 -16.25 -9.21
CA PRO A 8 8.42 -16.61 -7.80
C PRO A 8 8.64 -15.42 -6.87
N ALA A 9 9.56 -14.50 -7.19
CA ALA A 9 9.90 -13.38 -6.31
C ALA A 9 8.80 -12.31 -6.33
N GLU A 10 8.30 -11.99 -7.52
CA GLU A 10 7.25 -11.04 -7.81
C GLU A 10 5.95 -11.47 -7.12
N ILE A 11 5.60 -12.75 -7.21
CA ILE A 11 4.40 -13.29 -6.55
C ILE A 11 4.52 -13.20 -5.02
N LEU A 12 5.68 -13.49 -4.45
CA LEU A 12 5.91 -13.34 -3.01
C LEU A 12 5.84 -11.87 -2.56
N ILE A 13 6.39 -10.95 -3.35
CA ILE A 13 6.29 -9.50 -3.10
C ILE A 13 4.82 -9.06 -3.13
N LEU A 14 4.08 -9.43 -4.17
CA LEU A 14 2.66 -9.09 -4.30
C LEU A 14 1.85 -9.65 -3.12
N PHE A 15 2.10 -10.90 -2.73
CA PHE A 15 1.41 -11.55 -1.62
C PHE A 15 1.70 -10.86 -0.28
N TYR A 16 2.96 -10.50 -0.02
CA TYR A 16 3.34 -9.72 1.15
C TYR A 16 2.60 -8.38 1.20
N LEU A 17 2.60 -7.63 0.09
CA LEU A 17 1.93 -6.34 -0.01
C LEU A 17 0.40 -6.45 0.14
N ILE A 18 -0.21 -7.52 -0.39
CA ILE A 18 -1.64 -7.82 -0.19
C ILE A 18 -1.94 -7.96 1.30
N ILE A 19 -1.15 -8.74 2.05
CA ILE A 19 -1.36 -8.92 3.48
C ILE A 19 -1.24 -7.57 4.19
N THR A 20 -0.14 -6.85 3.98
CA THR A 20 0.11 -5.55 4.63
C THR A 20 -1.03 -4.56 4.38
N PHE A 21 -1.44 -4.38 3.14
CA PHE A 21 -2.47 -3.41 2.79
C PHE A 21 -3.86 -3.86 3.22
N THR A 22 -4.13 -5.17 3.20
CA THR A 22 -5.38 -5.72 3.69
C THR A 22 -5.56 -5.46 5.18
N TYR A 23 -4.55 -5.78 5.99
CA TYR A 23 -4.60 -5.46 7.42
C TYR A 23 -4.75 -3.96 7.66
N SER A 24 -3.99 -3.14 6.92
CA SER A 24 -4.03 -1.69 7.01
C SER A 24 -5.42 -1.11 6.71
N PHE A 25 -6.13 -1.56 5.67
CA PHE A 25 -7.47 -1.02 5.39
C PHE A 25 -8.54 -1.60 6.32
N MET A 26 -8.45 -2.89 6.69
CA MET A 26 -9.41 -3.53 7.58
C MET A 26 -9.43 -2.87 8.96
N GLU A 27 -8.25 -2.54 9.50
CA GLU A 27 -8.14 -1.78 10.75
C GLU A 27 -8.91 -0.45 10.66
N LYS A 28 -8.70 0.32 9.59
CA LYS A 28 -9.38 1.61 9.41
C LYS A 28 -10.90 1.44 9.28
N VAL A 29 -11.38 0.42 8.59
CA VAL A 29 -12.82 0.21 8.37
C VAL A 29 -13.50 -0.28 9.65
N PHE A 30 -12.93 -1.27 10.33
CA PHE A 30 -13.56 -1.90 11.49
C PHE A 30 -13.39 -1.10 12.78
N ASP A 31 -12.30 -0.35 12.94
CA ASP A 31 -12.03 0.46 14.13
C ASP A 31 -11.99 1.98 13.82
N TRP A 32 -12.86 2.40 12.90
CA TRP A 32 -12.86 3.75 12.33
C TRP A 32 -12.77 4.89 13.36
N LYS A 33 -13.54 4.82 14.45
CA LYS A 33 -13.58 5.89 15.45
C LYS A 33 -12.24 6.05 16.18
N ASN A 34 -11.62 4.94 16.58
CA ASN A 34 -10.34 4.98 17.27
C ASN A 34 -9.22 5.35 16.30
N THR A 35 -9.23 4.81 15.09
CA THR A 35 -8.29 5.18 14.02
C THR A 35 -8.33 6.69 13.74
N VAL A 36 -9.52 7.28 13.54
CA VAL A 36 -9.66 8.72 13.31
C VAL A 36 -9.12 9.53 14.48
N ASN A 37 -9.39 9.12 15.72
CA ASN A 37 -8.90 9.82 16.91
C ASN A 37 -7.37 9.74 17.03
N TYR A 38 -6.79 8.55 16.80
CA TYR A 38 -5.34 8.35 16.78
C TYR A 38 -4.66 9.29 15.78
N TYR A 39 -5.13 9.31 14.53
CA TYR A 39 -4.54 10.17 13.51
C TYR A 39 -4.82 11.65 13.74
N ARG A 40 -5.97 12.04 14.30
CA ARG A 40 -6.21 13.44 14.70
C ARG A 40 -5.23 13.92 15.75
N GLU A 41 -4.91 13.08 16.73
CA GLU A 41 -3.93 13.39 17.76
C GLU A 41 -2.51 13.43 17.18
N HIS A 42 -2.13 12.45 16.36
CA HIS A 42 -0.83 12.39 15.69
C HIS A 42 -0.56 13.63 14.82
N PHE A 43 -1.59 14.12 14.14
CA PHE A 43 -1.51 15.27 13.23
C PHE A 43 -1.96 16.60 13.86
N LYS A 44 -2.14 16.70 15.19
CA LYS A 44 -2.79 17.85 15.85
C LYS A 44 -2.15 19.21 15.59
N ASP A 45 -0.84 19.23 15.40
CA ASP A 45 -0.03 20.44 15.15
C ASP A 45 0.16 20.73 13.65
N THR A 46 -0.56 20.02 12.78
CA THR A 46 -0.47 20.14 11.33
C THR A 46 -1.76 20.71 10.73
N PHE A 47 -1.66 21.22 9.50
CA PHE A 47 -2.82 21.67 8.74
C PHE A 47 -3.76 20.53 8.33
N LEU A 48 -3.34 19.27 8.44
CA LEU A 48 -4.11 18.09 8.04
C LEU A 48 -5.12 17.63 9.10
N LYS A 49 -5.02 18.09 10.36
CA LYS A 49 -5.80 17.58 11.50
C LYS A 49 -7.32 17.52 11.26
N ASN A 50 -7.87 18.50 10.55
CA ASN A 50 -9.31 18.59 10.28
C ASN A 50 -9.73 17.75 9.07
N ALA A 51 -8.78 17.39 8.19
CA ALA A 51 -9.00 16.60 7.00
C ALA A 51 -8.80 15.08 7.22
N ILE A 52 -8.38 14.66 8.42
CA ILE A 52 -8.05 13.25 8.74
C ILE A 52 -9.12 12.25 8.29
N PRO A 53 -10.43 12.43 8.56
CA PRO A 53 -11.43 11.49 8.09
C PRO A 53 -11.45 11.36 6.56
N LEU A 54 -11.35 12.47 5.83
CA LEU A 54 -11.33 12.47 4.37
C LEU A 54 -10.06 11.79 3.83
N LEU A 55 -8.90 12.10 4.41
CA LEU A 55 -7.63 11.50 4.02
C LEU A 55 -7.62 9.98 4.24
N LEU A 56 -8.19 9.51 5.35
CA LEU A 56 -8.31 8.08 5.62
C LEU A 56 -9.22 7.38 4.60
N VAL A 57 -10.33 8.00 4.17
CA VAL A 57 -11.16 7.45 3.09
C VAL A 57 -10.37 7.33 1.79
N ILE A 58 -9.61 8.37 1.42
CA ILE A 58 -8.76 8.35 0.21
C ILE A 58 -7.72 7.23 0.30
N VAL A 59 -7.06 7.09 1.45
CA VAL A 59 -6.09 6.01 1.70
C VAL A 59 -6.75 4.65 1.57
N ILE A 60 -7.93 4.41 2.17
CA ILE A 60 -8.65 3.14 2.06
C ILE A 60 -8.98 2.82 0.59
N ILE A 61 -9.45 3.80 -0.19
CA ILE A 61 -9.73 3.60 -1.63
C ILE A 61 -8.46 3.18 -2.38
N MET A 62 -7.35 3.88 -2.14
CA MET A 62 -6.06 3.56 -2.73
C MET A 62 -5.54 2.18 -2.29
N GLU A 63 -5.73 1.81 -1.03
CA GLU A 63 -5.37 0.50 -0.49
C GLU A 63 -6.19 -0.62 -1.15
N MET A 64 -7.51 -0.43 -1.31
CA MET A 64 -8.37 -1.39 -2.00
C MET A 64 -7.99 -1.57 -3.47
N ILE A 65 -7.70 -0.48 -4.19
CA ILE A 65 -7.24 -0.55 -5.59
C ILE A 65 -5.90 -1.30 -5.68
N SER A 66 -4.97 -1.00 -4.77
CA SER A 66 -3.68 -1.67 -4.67
C SER A 66 -3.85 -3.18 -4.48
N VAL A 67 -4.66 -3.60 -3.50
CA VAL A 67 -4.93 -5.02 -3.22
C VAL A 67 -5.60 -5.70 -4.41
N TYR A 68 -6.60 -5.07 -5.03
CA TYR A 68 -7.29 -5.62 -6.20
C TYR A 68 -6.32 -5.91 -7.36
N PHE A 69 -5.47 -4.96 -7.71
CA PHE A 69 -4.49 -5.15 -8.78
C PHE A 69 -3.37 -6.14 -8.40
N CYS A 70 -2.94 -6.18 -7.14
CA CYS A 70 -1.97 -7.19 -6.69
C CYS A 70 -2.56 -8.61 -6.78
N VAL A 71 -3.81 -8.81 -6.36
CA VAL A 71 -4.48 -10.14 -6.43
C VAL A 71 -4.67 -10.57 -7.88
N THR A 72 -5.18 -9.70 -8.74
CA THR A 72 -5.30 -9.98 -10.18
C THR A 72 -3.94 -10.14 -10.86
N GLY A 73 -2.91 -9.45 -10.37
CA GLY A 73 -1.51 -9.59 -10.76
C GLY A 73 -0.96 -10.99 -10.49
N ILE A 74 -1.15 -11.52 -9.28
CA ILE A 74 -0.76 -12.90 -8.95
C ILE A 74 -1.45 -13.89 -9.89
N TYR A 75 -2.76 -13.72 -10.14
CA TYR A 75 -3.49 -14.57 -11.08
C TYR A 75 -2.88 -14.49 -12.49
N SER A 76 -2.67 -13.28 -13.01
CA SER A 76 -2.16 -13.05 -14.36
C SER A 76 -0.74 -13.60 -14.55
N LEU A 77 0.15 -13.43 -13.57
CA LEU A 77 1.49 -14.01 -13.58
C LEU A 77 1.47 -15.54 -13.53
N THR A 78 0.55 -16.11 -12.75
CA THR A 78 0.51 -17.56 -12.49
C THR A 78 -0.16 -18.38 -13.61
N PHE A 79 -1.09 -17.77 -14.34
CA PHE A 79 -1.94 -18.46 -15.32
C PHE A 79 -1.83 -17.90 -16.75
N GLU A 80 -1.53 -16.61 -16.92
CA GLU A 80 -1.50 -15.97 -18.24
C GLU A 80 -0.10 -15.54 -18.71
N ASN A 81 0.89 -15.56 -17.80
CA ASN A 81 2.24 -15.03 -18.02
C ASN A 81 2.24 -13.57 -18.48
N LYS A 82 1.35 -12.74 -17.93
CA LYS A 82 1.26 -11.30 -18.19
C LYS A 82 1.55 -10.52 -16.91
N ASN A 83 2.33 -9.46 -17.06
CA ASN A 83 2.83 -8.62 -15.95
C ASN A 83 1.98 -7.36 -15.69
N ARG A 84 1.18 -6.89 -16.66
CA ARG A 84 0.48 -5.59 -16.56
C ARG A 84 -0.34 -5.39 -15.28
N PRO A 85 -1.20 -6.34 -14.85
CA PRO A 85 -2.00 -6.13 -13.64
C PRO A 85 -1.13 -6.04 -12.38
N ALA A 86 -0.06 -6.84 -12.30
CA ALA A 86 0.91 -6.79 -11.22
C ALA A 86 1.66 -5.45 -11.17
N LEU A 87 2.09 -4.93 -12.32
CA LEU A 87 2.71 -3.60 -12.44
C LEU A 87 1.77 -2.50 -11.94
N TYR A 88 0.50 -2.52 -12.35
CA TYR A 88 -0.47 -1.55 -11.85
C TYR A 88 -0.64 -1.63 -10.33
N GLY A 89 -0.72 -2.84 -9.77
CA GLY A 89 -0.82 -3.04 -8.32
C GLY A 89 0.36 -2.42 -7.58
N LEU A 90 1.58 -2.67 -8.05
CA LEU A 90 2.79 -2.12 -7.44
C LEU A 90 2.89 -0.60 -7.58
N PHE A 91 2.43 -0.02 -8.70
CA PHE A 91 2.34 1.43 -8.83
C PHE A 91 1.33 2.04 -7.85
N PHE A 92 0.15 1.47 -7.71
CA PHE A 92 -0.83 1.94 -6.73
C PHE A 92 -0.31 1.81 -5.29
N VAL A 93 0.37 0.71 -4.96
CA VAL A 93 1.08 0.56 -3.68
C VAL A 93 2.09 1.69 -3.50
N ALA A 94 2.96 1.93 -4.48
CA ALA A 94 4.00 2.95 -4.40
C ALA A 94 3.41 4.36 -4.18
N PHE A 95 2.37 4.73 -4.93
CA PHE A 95 1.68 6.01 -4.75
C PHE A 95 1.02 6.14 -3.37
N THR A 96 0.40 5.08 -2.88
CA THR A 96 -0.19 5.05 -1.53
C THR A 96 0.89 5.29 -0.47
N LEU A 97 2.03 4.60 -0.57
CA LEU A 97 3.15 4.75 0.36
C LEU A 97 3.79 6.14 0.29
N ILE A 98 3.90 6.75 -0.89
CA ILE A 98 4.37 8.14 -1.02
C ILE A 98 3.43 9.08 -0.26
N GLY A 99 2.12 8.95 -0.42
CA GLY A 99 1.13 9.76 0.29
C GLY A 99 1.23 9.59 1.82
N LEU A 100 1.34 8.35 2.30
CA LEU A 100 1.52 8.06 3.72
C LEU A 100 2.85 8.63 4.26
N MET A 101 3.95 8.47 3.53
CA MET A 101 5.28 8.99 3.92
C MET A 101 5.27 10.51 4.01
N LEU A 102 4.64 11.19 3.04
CA LEU A 102 4.45 12.64 3.08
C LEU A 102 3.67 13.08 4.32
N GLY A 103 2.61 12.35 4.68
CA GLY A 103 1.89 12.56 5.93
C GLY A 103 2.82 12.50 7.14
N GLN A 104 3.63 11.44 7.25
CA GLN A 104 4.59 11.32 8.37
C GLN A 104 5.60 12.47 8.41
N ARG A 105 6.08 12.96 7.26
CA ARG A 105 6.97 14.13 7.20
C ARG A 105 6.28 15.41 7.67
N ILE A 106 5.02 15.62 7.32
CA ILE A 106 4.22 16.77 7.78
C ILE A 106 4.01 16.71 9.29
N ALA A 107 3.77 15.51 9.85
CA ALA A 107 3.70 15.29 11.30
C ALA A 107 5.07 15.32 12.00
N LYS A 108 6.17 15.50 11.26
CA LYS A 108 7.56 15.41 11.74
C LYS A 108 7.91 14.06 12.39
N ASP A 109 7.18 13.01 12.03
CA ASP A 109 7.48 11.63 12.43
C ASP A 109 8.47 11.01 11.44
N TYR A 110 9.77 11.22 11.72
CA TYR A 110 10.86 10.69 10.90
C TYR A 110 10.97 9.17 10.96
N ALA A 111 10.64 8.56 12.11
CA ALA A 111 10.68 7.11 12.27
C ALA A 111 9.54 6.43 11.49
N GLY A 112 8.33 6.99 11.58
CA GLY A 112 7.19 6.56 10.77
C GLY A 112 7.48 6.66 9.26
N ALA A 113 8.06 7.76 8.80
CA ALA A 113 8.45 7.93 7.40
C ALA A 113 9.50 6.89 6.94
N MET A 114 10.47 6.55 7.81
CA MET A 114 11.47 5.52 7.53
C MET A 114 10.84 4.13 7.40
N ASN A 115 9.93 3.76 8.31
CA ASN A 115 9.23 2.47 8.26
C ASN A 115 8.44 2.29 6.95
N ILE A 116 7.74 3.35 6.49
CA ILE A 116 7.03 3.34 5.21
C ILE A 116 7.98 3.12 4.02
N THR A 117 9.19 3.68 4.11
CA THR A 117 10.21 3.57 3.05
C THR A 117 10.62 2.12 2.81
N VAL A 118 10.58 1.25 3.83
CA VAL A 118 10.90 -0.19 3.67
C VAL A 118 9.92 -0.86 2.71
N TYR A 119 8.62 -0.63 2.87
CA TYR A 119 7.59 -1.15 1.98
C TYR A 119 7.68 -0.53 0.57
N PHE A 120 8.10 0.73 0.50
CA PHE A 120 8.28 1.42 -0.79
C PHE A 120 9.44 0.81 -1.58
N ILE A 121 10.57 0.52 -0.93
CA ILE A 121 11.68 -0.18 -1.59
C ILE A 121 11.21 -1.52 -2.14
N LEU A 122 10.41 -2.26 -1.37
CA LEU A 122 9.86 -3.55 -1.81
C LEU A 122 8.96 -3.41 -3.05
N SER A 123 8.12 -2.37 -3.11
CA SER A 123 7.28 -2.14 -4.30
C SER A 123 8.11 -1.74 -5.52
N ILE A 124 9.16 -0.92 -5.35
CA ILE A 124 10.08 -0.56 -6.44
C ILE A 124 10.84 -1.80 -6.95
N ILE A 125 11.32 -2.67 -6.07
CA ILE A 125 11.95 -3.94 -6.47
C ILE A 125 10.98 -4.77 -7.31
N GLY A 126 9.73 -4.90 -6.88
CA GLY A 126 8.70 -5.61 -7.64
C GLY A 126 8.47 -5.01 -9.03
N ILE A 127 8.49 -3.68 -9.15
CA ILE A 127 8.34 -2.99 -10.46
C ILE A 127 9.51 -3.32 -11.38
N LEU A 128 10.74 -3.24 -10.86
CA LEU A 128 11.96 -3.51 -11.64
C LEU A 128 12.03 -4.96 -12.13
N LEU A 129 11.55 -5.92 -11.35
CA LEU A 129 11.52 -7.33 -11.73
C LEU A 129 10.51 -7.64 -12.86
N LEU A 130 9.45 -6.83 -12.96
CA LEU A 130 8.38 -7.02 -13.93
C LEU A 130 8.54 -6.18 -15.20
N GLN A 131 9.58 -5.34 -15.30
CA GLN A 131 9.92 -4.54 -16.48
C GLN A 131 10.84 -5.30 -17.43
#